data_AF-F3Z0B7-F1
#
_entry.id   AF-F3Z0B7-F1
#
_cell.length_a   1.000
_cell.length_b   1.000
_cell.length_c   1.000
_cell.angle_alpha   90.00
_cell.angle_beta   90.00
_cell.angle_gamma   90.00
#
_symmetry.space_group_name_H-M   'P 1'
#
loop_
_entity.id
_entity.type
_entity.pdbx_description
1 polymer ?
#
loop_
_entity_poly.entity_id
_entity_poly.type
_entity_poly.pdbx_seq_one_letter_code
_entity_poly.pdbx_strand_id
1 'polypeptide(L)'
;MHVIPAMARRKVKRALRRKLLSASQEDAAPLDTIQQSVLARLRRIEGQVRGIQGMVANGTDCRDILVQVKAVRSALKAANGLILKRYLLGCHKQARENPTSNDAVAKLDESMRLLSSYLDS
;
A
#
# COMPACT_ATOMS: atom_id res chain seq x y z
N MET A 1 -18.73 48.99 -9.30
CA MET A 1 -19.03 47.54 -9.19
C MET A 1 -18.63 46.86 -10.51
N HIS A 2 -17.45 46.24 -10.60
CA HIS A 2 -17.00 45.56 -11.82
C HIS A 2 -17.65 44.18 -11.93
N VAL A 3 -18.61 44.02 -12.85
CA VAL A 3 -19.30 42.75 -13.09
C VAL A 3 -18.44 41.89 -14.02
N ILE A 4 -17.90 40.79 -13.50
CA ILE A 4 -17.10 39.84 -14.30
C ILE A 4 -18.00 39.25 -15.42
N PRO A 5 -17.62 39.38 -16.71
CA PRO A 5 -18.45 38.95 -17.84
C PRO A 5 -18.74 37.44 -17.82
N ALA A 6 -19.96 37.05 -18.20
CA ALA A 6 -20.45 35.67 -18.12
C ALA A 6 -19.56 34.64 -18.85
N MET A 7 -18.88 35.05 -19.92
CA MET A 7 -17.92 34.23 -20.67
C MET A 7 -16.69 33.86 -19.82
N ALA A 8 -16.19 34.77 -18.98
CA ALA A 8 -15.08 34.50 -18.07
C ALA A 8 -15.51 33.52 -16.97
N ARG A 9 -16.73 33.65 -16.44
CA ARG A 9 -17.31 32.70 -15.46
C ARG A 9 -17.49 31.30 -16.06
N ARG A 10 -17.91 31.19 -17.33
CA ARG A 10 -17.99 29.91 -18.06
C ARG A 10 -16.62 29.26 -18.26
N LYS A 11 -15.59 30.03 -18.63
CA LYS A 11 -14.21 29.51 -18.75
C LYS A 11 -13.69 28.99 -17.41
N VAL A 12 -13.88 29.74 -16.33
CA VAL A 12 -13.50 29.32 -14.97
C VAL A 12 -14.25 28.05 -14.55
N LYS A 13 -15.58 27.99 -14.74
CA LYS A 13 -16.38 26.80 -14.39
C LYS A 13 -15.98 25.56 -15.20
N ARG A 14 -15.61 25.73 -16.47
CA ARG A 14 -15.17 24.65 -17.36
C ARG A 14 -13.73 24.19 -17.06
N ALA A 15 -12.86 25.10 -16.64
CA ALA A 15 -11.51 24.77 -16.14
C ALA A 15 -11.59 24.08 -14.78
N LEU A 16 -12.42 24.58 -13.85
CA LEU A 16 -12.68 23.96 -12.55
C LEU A 16 -13.28 22.56 -12.70
N ARG A 17 -14.26 22.39 -13.59
CA ARG A 17 -14.83 21.06 -13.90
C ARG A 17 -13.78 20.11 -14.49
N ARG A 18 -12.93 20.56 -15.41
CA ARG A 18 -11.82 19.74 -15.93
C ARG A 18 -10.83 19.33 -14.84
N LYS A 19 -10.47 20.26 -13.94
CA LYS A 19 -9.57 20.01 -12.81
C LYS A 19 -10.19 19.05 -11.77
N LEU A 20 -11.50 19.15 -11.54
CA LEU A 20 -12.26 18.23 -10.68
C LEU A 20 -12.37 16.82 -11.28
N LEU A 21 -12.58 16.70 -12.60
CA LEU A 21 -12.61 15.40 -13.27
C LEU A 21 -11.23 14.72 -13.33
N SER A 22 -10.13 15.47 -13.50
CA SER A 22 -8.78 14.91 -13.50
C SER A 22 -8.24 14.58 -12.11
N ALA A 23 -8.66 15.30 -11.07
CA ALA A 23 -8.27 15.02 -9.67
C ALA A 23 -8.83 13.70 -9.11
N SER A 24 -9.74 13.03 -9.83
CA SER A 24 -10.38 11.79 -9.37
C SER A 24 -9.67 10.51 -9.85
N GLN A 25 -8.54 10.62 -10.59
CA GLN A 25 -7.91 9.48 -11.28
C GLN A 25 -6.42 9.25 -10.98
N GLU A 26 -5.76 10.01 -10.10
CA GLU A 26 -4.29 9.94 -9.96
C GLU A 26 -3.74 9.14 -8.75
N ASP A 27 -4.56 8.68 -7.80
CA ASP A 27 -4.03 8.15 -6.51
C ASP A 27 -3.99 6.62 -6.34
N ALA A 28 -4.28 5.83 -7.38
CA ALA A 28 -4.22 4.37 -7.29
C ALA A 28 -3.12 3.83 -8.19
N ALA A 29 -1.90 3.67 -7.65
CA ALA A 29 -0.90 2.80 -8.27
C ALA A 29 -1.56 1.45 -8.61
N PRO A 30 -1.45 0.94 -9.85
CA PRO A 30 -2.14 -0.29 -10.25
C PRO A 30 -1.80 -1.40 -9.25
N LEU A 31 -2.78 -2.15 -8.73
CA LEU A 31 -2.54 -3.17 -7.70
C LEU A 31 -1.36 -4.07 -8.07
N ASP A 32 -1.23 -4.43 -9.34
CA ASP A 32 -0.15 -5.27 -9.90
C ASP A 32 1.25 -4.73 -9.62
N THR A 33 1.44 -3.41 -9.60
CA THR A 33 2.71 -2.78 -9.24
C THR A 33 3.09 -3.04 -7.78
N ILE A 34 2.09 -3.06 -6.88
CA ILE A 34 2.32 -3.36 -5.46
C ILE A 34 2.65 -4.85 -5.29
N GLN A 35 2.01 -5.74 -6.05
CA GLN A 35 2.33 -7.18 -6.04
C GLN A 35 3.80 -7.42 -6.40
N GLN A 36 4.23 -6.82 -7.51
CA GLN A 36 5.60 -6.95 -7.99
C GLN A 36 6.60 -6.41 -6.96
N SER A 37 6.29 -5.28 -6.31
CA SER A 37 7.12 -4.71 -5.25
C SER A 37 7.23 -5.62 -4.02
N VAL A 38 6.11 -6.23 -3.59
CA VAL A 38 6.10 -7.22 -2.50
C VAL A 38 6.96 -8.43 -2.86
N LEU A 39 6.75 -9.02 -4.04
CA LEU A 39 7.52 -10.18 -4.50
C LEU A 39 9.03 -9.87 -4.57
N ALA A 40 9.40 -8.70 -5.09
CA ALA A 40 10.80 -8.29 -5.16
C ALA A 40 11.43 -8.13 -3.76
N ARG A 41 10.67 -7.68 -2.76
CA ARG A 41 11.15 -7.59 -1.37
C ARG A 41 11.29 -8.96 -0.71
N LEU A 42 10.31 -9.84 -0.91
CA LEU A 42 10.34 -11.20 -0.37
C LEU A 42 11.54 -11.99 -0.91
N ARG A 43 11.86 -11.87 -2.21
CA ARG A 43 13.08 -12.47 -2.80
C ARG A 43 14.37 -11.97 -2.15
N ARG A 44 14.44 -10.69 -1.79
CA ARG A 44 15.61 -10.14 -1.07
C ARG A 44 15.70 -10.69 0.36
N ILE A 45 14.57 -10.74 1.07
CA ILE A 45 14.48 -11.31 2.43
C ILE A 45 14.92 -12.77 2.42
N GLU A 46 14.49 -13.54 1.43
CA GLU A 46 14.90 -14.93 1.25
C GLU A 46 16.44 -15.04 1.11
N GLY A 47 17.06 -14.19 0.28
CA GLY A 47 18.51 -14.13 0.17
C GLY A 47 19.21 -13.77 1.49
N GLN A 48 18.65 -12.84 2.26
CA GLN A 48 19.19 -12.49 3.58
C GLN A 48 19.10 -13.66 4.57
N VAL A 49 17.98 -14.38 4.59
CA VAL A 49 17.80 -15.57 5.45
C VAL A 49 18.81 -16.66 5.06
N ARG A 50 19.02 -16.91 3.77
CA ARG A 50 20.06 -17.83 3.30
C ARG A 50 21.46 -17.39 3.73
N GLY A 51 21.75 -16.09 3.67
CA GLY A 51 23.01 -15.52 4.17
C GLY A 51 23.22 -15.80 5.65
N ILE A 52 22.18 -15.60 6.47
CA ILE A 52 22.22 -15.92 7.92
C ILE A 52 22.47 -17.40 8.16
N GLN A 53 21.83 -18.30 7.40
CA GLN A 53 22.10 -19.75 7.51
C GLN A 53 23.58 -20.06 7.26
N GLY A 54 24.20 -19.43 6.26
CA GLY A 54 25.63 -19.55 5.99
C GLY A 54 26.50 -19.02 7.14
N MET A 55 26.14 -17.86 7.72
CA MET A 55 26.85 -17.31 8.88
C MET A 55 26.84 -18.26 10.07
N VAL A 56 25.68 -18.87 10.36
CA VAL A 56 25.54 -19.87 11.43
C VAL A 56 26.38 -21.10 11.14
N ALA A 57 26.31 -21.65 9.92
CA ALA A 57 27.10 -22.82 9.52
C ALA A 57 28.61 -22.58 9.62
N ASN A 58 29.06 -21.35 9.34
CA ASN A 58 30.46 -20.96 9.40
C ASN A 58 30.93 -20.54 10.80
N GLY A 59 30.07 -20.60 11.82
CA GLY A 59 30.41 -20.18 13.18
C GLY A 59 30.74 -18.69 13.31
N THR A 60 30.09 -17.85 12.49
CA THR A 60 30.26 -16.39 12.55
C THR A 60 29.81 -15.85 13.92
N ASP A 61 30.41 -14.75 14.38
CA ASP A 61 30.10 -14.15 15.67
C ASP A 61 28.59 -13.84 15.83
N CYS A 62 28.05 -14.17 17.00
CA CYS A 62 26.62 -14.02 17.29
C CYS A 62 26.15 -12.57 17.18
N ARG A 63 27.00 -11.58 17.48
CA ARG A 63 26.67 -10.15 17.35
C ARG A 63 26.39 -9.80 15.90
N ASP A 64 27.19 -10.29 14.96
CA ASP A 64 27.04 -10.03 13.53
C ASP A 64 25.78 -10.71 12.98
N ILE A 65 25.52 -11.95 13.41
CA ILE A 65 24.27 -12.65 13.08
C ILE A 65 23.05 -11.84 13.56
N LEU A 66 23.09 -11.33 14.81
CA LEU A 66 22.01 -10.51 15.35
C LEU A 66 21.79 -9.21 14.58
N VAL A 67 22.84 -8.61 14.01
CA VAL A 67 22.70 -7.44 13.10
C VAL A 67 21.95 -7.83 11.83
N GLN A 68 22.27 -8.97 11.23
CA GLN A 68 21.57 -9.43 10.02
C GLN A 68 20.12 -9.82 10.31
N VAL A 69 19.83 -10.46 11.45
CA VAL A 69 18.45 -10.74 11.87
C VAL A 69 17.64 -9.45 12.04
N LYS A 70 18.23 -8.41 12.63
CA LYS A 70 17.58 -7.09 12.72
C LYS A 70 17.29 -6.49 11.33
N ALA A 71 18.20 -6.67 10.37
CA ALA A 71 18.00 -6.23 8.99
C ALA A 71 16.83 -6.97 8.33
N VAL A 72 16.75 -8.30 8.48
CA VAL A 72 15.62 -9.11 7.99
C VAL A 72 14.30 -8.66 8.60
N ARG A 73 14.26 -8.42 9.93
CA ARG A 73 13.05 -7.94 10.61
C ARG A 73 12.59 -6.59 10.06
N SER A 74 13.52 -5.67 9.82
CA SER A 74 13.22 -4.36 9.21
C SER A 74 12.67 -4.51 7.78
N ALA A 75 13.28 -5.38 6.98
CA ALA A 75 12.83 -5.67 5.61
C ALA A 75 11.42 -6.29 5.59
N LEU A 76 11.14 -7.23 6.50
CA LEU A 76 9.82 -7.83 6.70
C LEU A 76 8.79 -6.77 7.08
N LYS A 77 9.08 -5.89 8.05
CA LYS A 77 8.19 -4.79 8.42
C LYS A 77 7.82 -3.91 7.22
N ALA A 78 8.80 -3.58 6.38
CA ALA A 78 8.57 -2.78 5.18
C ALA A 78 7.74 -3.53 4.11
N ALA A 79 7.96 -4.85 3.94
CA ALA A 79 7.13 -5.67 3.05
C ALA A 79 5.68 -5.78 3.57
N ASN A 80 5.51 -5.94 4.88
CA ASN A 80 4.20 -6.08 5.52
C ASN A 80 3.33 -4.82 5.29
N GLY A 81 3.91 -3.62 5.41
CA GLY A 81 3.21 -2.38 5.09
C GLY A 81 2.69 -2.30 3.64
N LEU A 82 3.41 -2.86 2.67
CA LEU A 82 2.95 -2.93 1.28
C LEU A 82 1.84 -3.96 1.07
N ILE A 83 1.91 -5.09 1.77
CA ILE A 83 0.87 -6.12 1.74
C ILE A 83 -0.44 -5.54 2.30
N LEU A 84 -0.37 -4.88 3.47
CA LEU A 84 -1.51 -4.20 4.06
C LEU A 84 -2.09 -3.13 3.12
N LYS A 85 -1.23 -2.29 2.52
CA LYS A 85 -1.66 -1.30 1.53
C LYS A 85 -2.40 -1.96 0.35
N ARG A 86 -1.89 -3.07 -0.19
CA ARG A 86 -2.54 -3.80 -1.29
C ARG A 86 -3.90 -4.33 -0.87
N TYR A 87 -4.00 -4.92 0.32
CA TYR A 87 -5.23 -5.49 0.83
C TYR A 87 -6.32 -4.41 0.98
N LEU A 88 -5.98 -3.27 1.60
CA LEU A 88 -6.91 -2.15 1.78
C LEU A 88 -7.38 -1.55 0.44
N LEU A 89 -6.46 -1.37 -0.53
CA LEU A 89 -6.81 -0.90 -1.87
C LEU A 89 -7.68 -1.91 -2.64
N GLY A 90 -7.44 -3.21 -2.44
CA GLY A 90 -8.26 -4.29 -3.01
C GLY A 90 -9.69 -4.28 -2.48
N CYS A 91 -9.86 -4.16 -1.16
CA CYS A 91 -11.17 -4.06 -0.52
C CYS A 91 -11.94 -2.83 -1.04
N HIS A 92 -11.28 -1.69 -1.16
CA HIS A 92 -11.87 -0.47 -1.71
C HIS A 92 -12.31 -0.64 -3.18
N LYS A 93 -11.47 -1.26 -4.03
CA LYS A 93 -11.82 -1.54 -5.43
C LYS A 93 -13.07 -2.44 -5.52
N GLN A 94 -13.11 -3.51 -4.74
CA GLN A 94 -14.25 -4.43 -4.75
C GLN A 94 -15.54 -3.80 -4.22
N ALA A 95 -15.46 -2.93 -3.21
CA ALA A 95 -16.63 -2.21 -2.70
C ALA A 95 -17.23 -1.24 -3.73
N ARG A 96 -16.42 -0.69 -4.65
CA ARG A 96 -16.91 0.13 -5.77
C ARG A 96 -17.55 -0.70 -6.88
N GLU A 97 -17.06 -1.91 -7.11
CA GLU A 97 -17.54 -2.80 -8.18
C GLU A 97 -18.82 -3.57 -7.75
N ASN A 98 -19.01 -3.84 -6.45
CA ASN A 98 -20.18 -4.53 -5.89
C ASN A 98 -20.89 -3.68 -4.82
N PRO A 99 -21.83 -2.80 -5.20
CA PRO A 99 -22.40 -1.77 -4.31
C PRO A 99 -23.52 -2.25 -3.37
N THR A 100 -23.74 -3.55 -3.18
CA THR A 100 -24.70 -4.02 -2.17
C THR A 100 -24.22 -3.60 -0.78
N SER A 101 -25.05 -2.85 -0.04
CA SER A 101 -24.66 -2.21 1.22
C SER A 101 -24.15 -3.19 2.28
N ASN A 102 -24.65 -4.43 2.26
CA ASN A 102 -24.25 -5.48 3.21
C ASN A 102 -22.82 -5.99 2.95
N ASP A 103 -22.38 -6.05 1.69
CA ASP A 103 -21.05 -6.52 1.31
C ASP A 103 -19.96 -5.50 1.63
N ALA A 104 -20.26 -4.21 1.45
CA ALA A 104 -19.29 -3.14 1.72
C ALA A 104 -18.94 -3.02 3.20
N VAL A 105 -19.94 -3.11 4.08
CA VAL A 105 -19.73 -3.07 5.55
C VAL A 105 -18.98 -4.32 6.02
N ALA A 106 -19.32 -5.50 5.51
CA ALA A 106 -18.63 -6.74 5.85
C ALA A 106 -17.13 -6.71 5.46
N LYS A 107 -16.80 -6.20 4.27
CA LYS A 107 -15.39 -6.06 3.81
C LYS A 107 -14.60 -5.02 4.59
N LEU A 108 -15.26 -3.94 5.03
CA LEU A 108 -14.64 -2.97 5.92
C LEU A 108 -14.34 -3.58 7.29
N ASP A 109 -15.26 -4.37 7.86
CA ASP A 109 -15.03 -5.07 9.12
C ASP A 109 -13.87 -6.07 9.02
N GLU A 110 -13.77 -6.82 7.91
CA GLU A 110 -12.62 -7.70 7.63
C GLU A 110 -11.30 -6.92 7.59
N SER A 111 -11.29 -5.77 6.91
CA SER A 111 -10.12 -4.89 6.84
C SER A 111 -9.73 -4.32 8.20
N MET A 112 -10.71 -3.94 9.03
CA MET A 112 -10.48 -3.45 10.39
C MET A 112 -9.90 -4.53 11.28
N ARG A 113 -10.42 -5.77 11.21
CA ARG A 113 -9.86 -6.92 11.96
C ARG A 113 -8.42 -7.20 11.58
N LEU A 114 -8.11 -7.18 10.29
CA LEU A 114 -6.73 -7.35 9.80
C LEU A 114 -5.82 -6.23 10.33
N LEU A 115 -6.29 -4.98 10.29
CA LEU A 115 -5.53 -3.83 10.78
C LEU A 115 -5.26 -3.91 12.29
N SER A 116 -6.27 -4.28 13.09
CA SER A 116 -6.11 -4.49 14.53
C SER A 116 -5.06 -5.56 14.81
N SER A 117 -5.19 -6.74 14.18
CA SER A 117 -4.19 -7.81 14.32
C SER A 117 -2.78 -7.37 13.92
N TYR A 118 -2.65 -6.51 12.90
CA TYR A 118 -1.36 -5.97 12.47
C TYR A 118 -0.74 -5.01 13.49
N LEU A 119 -1.55 -4.20 14.18
CA LEU A 119 -1.08 -3.22 15.16
C LEU A 119 -0.70 -3.87 16.50
N ASP A 120 -1.27 -5.04 16.80
CA ASP A 120 -1.01 -5.78 18.05
C ASP A 120 0.24 -6.71 17.96
N SER A 121 0.90 -6.78 16.79
CA SER A 121 2.05 -7.66 16.48
C SER A 121 3.39 -6.92 16.47
#